data_AF-A0A956GLN1-F1
#
_entry.id   AF-A0A956GLN1-F1
#
_cell.length_a   1.000
_cell.length_b   1.000
_cell.length_c   1.000
_cell.angle_alpha   90.00
_cell.angle_beta   90.00
_cell.angle_gamma   90.00
#
_symmetry.space_group_name_H-M   'P 1'
#
loop_
_entity.id
_entity.type
_entity.pdbx_description
1 polymer ?
#
loop_
_entity_poly.entity_id
_entity_poly.type
_entity_poly.pdbx_seq_one_letter_code
_entity_poly.pdbx_strand_id
1 'polypeptide(L)' 'MADIAPLRGVLYDPSKVDLAKVIAPPYDVIDAAERARLAELDPHNCVRLIL' A
#
# COMPACT_ATOMS: atom_id res chain seq x y z
N MET A 1 -3.63 -34.42 -6.15
CA MET A 1 -2.75 -33.57 -5.31
C MET A 1 -2.75 -32.19 -5.95
N ALA A 2 -2.83 -31.09 -5.20
CA ALA A 2 -2.86 -29.76 -5.81
C ALA A 2 -1.43 -29.29 -6.13
N ASP A 3 -1.24 -28.75 -7.33
CA ASP A 3 0.01 -28.07 -7.70
C ASP A 3 0.03 -26.67 -7.08
N ILE A 4 1.05 -26.40 -6.26
CA ILE A 4 1.25 -25.11 -5.60
C ILE A 4 2.44 -24.43 -6.28
N ALA A 5 2.21 -23.25 -6.84
CA ALA A 5 3.23 -22.40 -7.45
C ALA A 5 3.21 -21.00 -6.83
N PRO A 6 4.36 -20.30 -6.77
CA PRO A 6 4.43 -18.94 -6.26
C PRO A 6 3.68 -17.95 -7.17
N LEU A 7 3.01 -16.99 -6.56
CA LEU A 7 2.40 -15.88 -7.27
C LEU A 7 3.46 -14.83 -7.61
N ARG A 8 3.55 -14.43 -8.88
CA ARG A 8 4.35 -13.26 -9.28
C ARG A 8 3.56 -11.98 -9.00
N GLY A 9 3.77 -11.39 -7.83
CA GLY A 9 3.15 -10.13 -7.44
C GLY A 9 3.65 -8.92 -8.25
N VAL A 10 2.83 -7.87 -8.29
CA VAL A 10 3.24 -6.53 -8.72
C VAL A 10 3.78 -5.80 -7.48
N LEU A 11 4.96 -5.22 -7.59
CA LEU A 11 5.64 -4.53 -6.49
C LEU A 11 5.91 -3.08 -6.88
N TYR A 12 6.04 -2.21 -5.87
CA TYR A 12 6.56 -0.85 -6.08
C TYR A 12 7.98 -0.87 -6.64
N ASP A 13 8.29 0.12 -7.48
CA ASP A 13 9.64 0.36 -7.97
C ASP A 13 10.41 1.21 -6.94
N PRO A 14 11.39 0.64 -6.20
CA PRO A 14 12.11 1.36 -5.15
C PRO A 14 13.01 2.48 -5.70
N SER A 15 13.24 2.55 -7.02
CA SER A 15 13.94 3.68 -7.63
C SER A 15 13.06 4.92 -7.80
N LYS A 16 11.74 4.77 -7.73
CA LYS A 16 10.76 5.84 -7.95
C LYS A 16 10.08 6.32 -6.69
N VAL A 17 10.01 5.49 -5.66
CA VAL A 17 9.30 5.80 -4.41
C VAL A 17 10.10 5.38 -3.18
N ASP A 18 9.93 6.14 -2.10
CA ASP A 18 10.30 5.71 -0.77
C ASP A 18 9.20 4.80 -0.22
N LEU A 19 9.50 3.52 0.00
CA LEU A 19 8.52 2.53 0.40
C LEU A 19 7.77 2.93 1.68
N ALA A 20 8.44 3.59 2.63
CA ALA A 20 7.85 4.03 3.88
C ALA A 20 6.73 5.09 3.70
N LYS A 21 6.71 5.77 2.55
CA LYS A 21 5.72 6.82 2.22
C LYS A 21 4.55 6.31 1.39
N VAL A 22 4.65 5.11 0.80
CA VAL A 22 3.64 4.58 -0.14
C VAL A 22 2.88 3.35 0.38
N ILE A 23 3.22 2.87 1.57
CA ILE A 23 2.48 1.81 2.27
C ILE A 23 1.57 2.39 3.35
N ALA A 24 0.56 1.61 3.73
CA ALA A 24 -0.38 1.96 4.79
C ALA A 24 -0.78 0.70 5.59
N PRO A 25 -1.19 0.88 6.86
CA PRO A 25 -1.86 -0.19 7.61
C PRO A 25 -3.20 -0.58 6.96
N PRO A 26 -3.80 -1.71 7.36
CA PRO A 26 -5.17 -2.07 7.00
C PRO A 26 -6.19 -0.95 7.32
N TYR A 27 -7.24 -0.85 6.51
CA TYR A 27 -8.25 0.22 6.63
C TYR A 27 -9.03 0.17 7.94
N ASP A 28 -9.17 -1.01 8.54
CA ASP A 28 -9.88 -1.26 9.80
C ASP A 28 -9.09 -0.84 11.04
N VAL A 29 -7.82 -0.43 10.88
CA VAL A 29 -6.97 0.02 11.99
C VAL A 29 -6.60 1.51 11.94
N ILE A 30 -7.01 2.24 10.90
CA ILE A 30 -6.77 3.68 10.76
C ILE A 30 -8.10 4.45 10.74
N ASP A 31 -8.10 5.65 11.31
CA ASP A 31 -9.24 6.55 11.21
C ASP A 31 -9.15 7.46 9.97
N ALA A 32 -10.17 8.30 9.77
CA ALA A 32 -10.23 9.20 8.63
C ALA A 32 -9.10 10.26 8.62
N ALA A 33 -8.63 10.70 9.78
CA ALA A 33 -7.57 11.70 9.88
C ALA A 33 -6.23 11.09 9.51
N GLU A 34 -5.94 9.89 10.01
CA GLU A 34 -4.73 9.14 9.67
C GLU A 34 -4.74 8.74 8.19
N ARG A 35 -5.89 8.33 7.65
CA ARG A 35 -6.06 8.08 6.22
C ARG A 35 -5.70 9.30 5.37
N ALA A 36 -6.18 10.48 5.74
CA ALA A 36 -5.87 11.72 5.03
C ALA A 36 -4.37 12.04 5.11
N ARG A 37 -3.76 11.92 6.29
CA ARG A 37 -2.33 12.13 6.50
C ARG A 37 -1.47 11.20 5.65
N LEU A 38 -1.80 9.90 5.62
CA LEU A 38 -1.10 8.91 4.80
C LEU A 38 -1.23 9.21 3.30
N ALA A 39 -2.41 9.66 2.86
CA ALA A 39 -2.62 10.04 1.46
C ALA A 39 -1.76 11.25 1.07
N GLU A 40 -1.51 12.18 2.00
CA GLU A 40 -0.66 13.35 1.77
C GLU A 40 0.85 13.05 1.73
N LEU A 41 1.30 11.90 2.27
CA LEU A 41 2.72 11.53 2.27
C LEU A 41 3.29 11.34 0.87
N ASP A 42 2.53 10.70 -0.02
CA ASP A 42 2.90 10.47 -1.42
C ASP A 42 1.64 10.22 -2.28
N PRO A 43 1.57 10.74 -3.52
CA PRO A 43 0.45 10.49 -4.42
C PRO A 43 0.26 9.00 -4.77
N HIS A 44 1.29 8.16 -4.65
CA HIS A 44 1.24 6.73 -4.93
C HIS A 44 0.91 5.87 -3.70
N ASN A 45 0.61 6.46 -2.54
CA ASN A 45 0.32 5.67 -1.34
C ASN A 45 -0.91 4.76 -1.54
N CYS A 46 -0.76 3.48 -1.16
CA CYS A 46 -1.80 2.46 -1.36
C CYS A 46 -3.09 2.73 -0.57
N VAL A 47 -3.06 3.61 0.44
CA VAL A 47 -4.25 4.07 1.18
C VAL A 47 -5.34 4.66 0.27
N ARG A 48 -4.97 5.08 -0.95
CA ARG A 48 -5.89 5.63 -1.95
C ARG A 48 -6.69 4.56 -2.71
N LEU A 49 -6.31 3.28 -2.63
CA LEU A 49 -6.88 2.20 -3.44
C LEU A 49 -8.17 1.60 -2.86
N ILE A 50 -8.44 1.80 -1.57
CA ILE A 50 -9.59 1.23 -0.87
C ILE A 50 -10.29 2.28 0.01
N LEU A 51 -11.54 1.98 0.37
CA LEU A 51 -12.43 2.83 1.18
C LEU A 51 -12.14 2.67 2.66
#